data_AF-A0A3A1WZV1-F1
#
_entry.id   AF-A0A3A1WZV1-F1
#
_cell.length_a   1.000
_cell.length_b   1.000
_cell.length_c   1.000
_cell.angle_alpha   90.00
_cell.angle_beta   90.00
_cell.angle_gamma   90.00
#
_symmetry.space_group_name_H-M   'P 1'
#
loop_
_entity.id
_entity.type
_entity.pdbx_description
1 polymer ?
#
loop_
_entity_poly.entity_id
_entity_poly.type
_entity_poly.pdbx_seq_one_letter_code
_entity_poly.pdbx_strand_id
1 'polypeptide(L)'
;MNDEIKELKQQLARIKAAFAQALENLRRADDNRLQAILDWGQAERELAAHATKETKSDLKNAKKKVKQATEEFETADKAFVTVYKQK
;
A
#
# COMPACT_ATOMS: atom_id res chain seq x y z
N MET A 1 12.90 -4.17 -39.58
CA MET A 1 12.25 -2.84 -39.51
C MET A 1 10.77 -2.89 -39.09
N ASN A 2 9.84 -3.55 -39.83
CA ASN A 2 8.42 -3.55 -39.43
C ASN A 2 8.13 -4.41 -38.18
N ASP A 3 8.82 -5.54 -38.03
CA ASP A 3 8.69 -6.43 -36.87
C ASP A 3 9.34 -5.86 -35.60
N GLU A 4 10.48 -5.16 -35.72
CA GLU A 4 11.12 -4.48 -34.60
C GLU A 4 10.24 -3.34 -34.06
N ILE A 5 9.59 -2.57 -34.94
CA ILE A 5 8.63 -1.53 -34.52
C ILE A 5 7.43 -2.16 -33.81
N LYS A 6 6.95 -3.31 -34.27
CA LYS A 6 5.86 -4.06 -33.63
C LYS A 6 6.26 -4.57 -32.25
N GLU A 7 7.45 -5.12 -32.11
CA GLU A 7 8.00 -5.61 -30.84
C GLU A 7 8.17 -4.45 -29.84
N LEU A 8 8.75 -3.33 -30.26
CA LEU A 8 8.89 -2.13 -29.42
C LEU A 8 7.54 -1.58 -28.96
N LYS A 9 6.51 -1.58 -29.82
CA LYS A 9 5.14 -1.19 -29.44
C LYS A 9 4.55 -2.13 -28.39
N GLN A 10 4.77 -3.43 -28.52
CA GLN A 10 4.31 -4.41 -27.53
C GLN A 10 5.02 -4.23 -26.19
N GLN A 11 6.34 -4.03 -26.19
CA GLN A 11 7.12 -3.76 -24.99
C GLN A 11 6.65 -2.49 -24.29
N LEU A 12 6.44 -1.40 -25.04
CA LEU A 12 5.92 -0.15 -24.50
C LEU A 12 4.53 -0.33 -23.85
N ALA A 13 3.63 -1.09 -24.49
CA ALA A 13 2.32 -1.38 -23.93
C ALA A 13 2.41 -2.18 -22.62
N ARG A 14 3.29 -3.19 -22.57
CA ARG A 14 3.53 -4.00 -21.36
C ARG A 14 4.09 -3.16 -20.21
N ILE A 15 5.08 -2.30 -20.48
CA ILE A 15 5.68 -1.42 -19.46
C ILE A 15 4.63 -0.44 -18.93
N LYS A 16 3.80 0.17 -19.80
CA LYS A 16 2.71 1.07 -19.36
C LYS A 16 1.68 0.36 -18.47
N ALA A 17 1.28 -0.86 -18.85
CA ALA A 17 0.33 -1.64 -18.06
C ALA A 17 0.93 -2.02 -16.69
N ALA A 18 2.18 -2.49 -16.65
CA ALA A 18 2.88 -2.80 -15.42
C ALA A 18 3.01 -1.57 -14.51
N PHE A 19 3.33 -0.42 -15.08
CA PHE A 19 3.45 0.84 -14.33
C PHE A 19 2.11 1.27 -13.72
N ALA A 20 1.02 1.23 -14.51
CA ALA A 20 -0.31 1.57 -14.02
C ALA A 20 -0.76 0.63 -12.89
N GLN A 21 -0.52 -0.68 -13.03
CA GLN A 21 -0.85 -1.66 -12.01
C GLN A 21 -0.05 -1.44 -10.71
N ALA A 22 1.26 -1.18 -10.83
CA ALA A 22 2.11 -0.93 -9.68
C ALA A 22 1.70 0.34 -8.93
N LEU A 23 1.34 1.40 -9.66
CA LEU A 23 0.84 2.65 -9.08
C LEU A 23 -0.50 2.44 -8.33
N GLU A 24 -1.43 1.69 -8.91
CA GLU A 24 -2.71 1.39 -8.26
C GLU A 24 -2.54 0.55 -7.00
N ASN A 25 -1.63 -0.44 -7.03
CA ASN A 25 -1.29 -1.23 -5.85
C ASN A 25 -0.68 -0.38 -4.74
N LEU A 26 0.22 0.55 -5.10
CA LEU A 26 0.81 1.50 -4.15
C LEU A 26 -0.25 2.39 -3.51
N ARG A 27 -1.14 2.97 -4.33
CA ARG A 27 -2.24 3.80 -3.83
C ARG A 27 -3.13 3.04 -2.85
N ARG A 28 -3.55 1.83 -3.20
CA ARG A 28 -4.38 0.99 -2.32
C ARG A 28 -3.68 0.65 -1.01
N ALA A 29 -2.39 0.34 -1.06
CA ALA A 29 -1.62 0.04 0.14
C ALA A 29 -1.48 1.28 1.05
N ASP A 30 -1.32 2.47 0.47
CA ASP A 30 -1.28 3.72 1.24
C ASP A 30 -2.66 4.05 1.84
N ASP A 31 -3.75 3.89 1.08
CA ASP A 31 -5.12 4.07 1.59
C ASP A 31 -5.40 3.15 2.79
N ASN A 32 -5.01 1.87 2.68
CA ASN A 32 -5.13 0.91 3.79
C ASN A 32 -4.29 1.32 5.00
N ARG A 33 -3.07 1.81 4.78
CA ARG A 33 -2.16 2.27 5.83
C ARG A 33 -2.73 3.50 6.55
N LEU A 34 -3.26 4.47 5.80
CA LEU A 34 -3.93 5.66 6.34
C LEU A 34 -5.15 5.26 7.16
N GLN A 35 -5.99 4.37 6.66
CA GLN A 35 -7.15 3.88 7.41
C GLN A 35 -6.73 3.18 8.72
N ALA A 36 -5.69 2.34 8.69
CA ALA A 36 -5.19 1.69 9.90
C ALA A 36 -4.67 2.70 10.94
N ILE A 37 -4.03 3.80 10.49
CA ILE A 37 -3.58 4.88 11.37
C ILE A 37 -4.77 5.61 12.00
N LEU A 38 -5.83 5.86 11.22
CA LEU A 38 -7.06 6.47 11.74
C LEU A 38 -7.73 5.56 12.79
N ASP A 39 -7.84 4.27 12.51
CA ASP A 39 -8.38 3.26 13.44
C ASP A 39 -7.57 3.20 14.75
N TRP A 40 -6.24 3.28 14.64
CA TRP A 40 -5.36 3.36 15.82
C TRP A 40 -5.63 4.63 16.62
N GLY A 41 -5.70 5.79 15.96
CA GLY A 41 -6.04 7.05 16.63
C GLY A 41 -7.40 7.02 17.32
N GLN A 42 -8.39 6.35 16.73
CA GLN A 42 -9.70 6.13 17.37
C GLN A 42 -9.58 5.25 18.62
N ALA A 43 -8.87 4.11 18.52
CA ALA A 43 -8.66 3.22 19.66
C ALA A 43 -7.91 3.90 20.83
N GLU A 44 -7.00 4.83 20.54
CA GLU A 44 -6.35 5.64 21.57
C GLU A 44 -7.32 6.59 22.29
N ARG A 45 -8.22 7.24 21.54
CA ARG A 45 -9.25 8.09 22.14
C ARG A 45 -10.24 7.28 22.98
N GLU A 46 -10.66 6.12 22.49
CA GLU A 46 -11.56 5.23 23.22
C GLU A 46 -10.93 4.70 24.50
N LEU A 47 -9.64 4.33 24.47
CA LEU A 47 -8.91 3.93 25.68
C LEU A 47 -8.80 5.08 26.69
N ALA A 48 -8.56 6.31 26.22
CA ALA A 48 -8.47 7.49 27.07
C ALA A 48 -9.82 7.85 27.71
N ALA A 49 -10.93 7.67 26.98
CA ALA A 49 -12.28 7.85 27.51
C ALA A 49 -12.70 6.71 28.47
N HIS A 50 -12.32 5.47 28.13
CA HIS A 50 -12.77 4.26 28.80
C HIS A 50 -11.62 3.24 28.92
N ALA A 51 -10.95 3.20 30.07
CA ALA A 51 -9.80 2.32 30.31
C ALA A 51 -10.19 0.86 30.68
N THR A 52 -10.88 0.17 29.77
CA THR A 52 -11.31 -1.23 29.95
C THR A 52 -10.28 -2.24 29.42
N LYS A 53 -10.50 -3.54 29.67
CA LYS A 53 -9.68 -4.60 29.05
C LYS A 53 -9.88 -4.67 27.54
N GLU A 54 -11.10 -4.38 27.08
CA GLU A 54 -11.48 -4.39 25.67
C GLU A 54 -10.76 -3.28 24.92
N THR A 55 -10.84 -2.03 25.39
CA THR A 55 -10.17 -0.89 24.72
C THR A 55 -8.64 -1.04 24.68
N LYS A 56 -8.04 -1.69 25.68
CA LYS A 56 -6.61 -2.07 25.64
C LYS A 56 -6.30 -3.12 24.57
N SER A 57 -7.18 -4.10 24.41
CA SER A 57 -7.07 -5.13 23.38
C SER A 57 -7.23 -4.52 21.99
N ASP A 58 -8.20 -3.64 21.80
CA ASP A 58 -8.48 -2.96 20.54
C ASP A 58 -7.31 -2.07 20.13
N LEU A 59 -6.73 -1.31 21.07
CA LEU A 59 -5.51 -0.53 20.82
C LEU A 59 -4.34 -1.43 20.36
N LYS A 60 -4.15 -2.58 21.01
CA LYS A 60 -3.09 -3.53 20.63
C LYS A 60 -3.32 -4.07 19.21
N ASN A 61 -4.56 -4.40 18.88
CA ASN A 61 -4.94 -4.89 17.56
C ASN A 61 -4.76 -3.81 16.48
N ALA A 62 -5.17 -2.58 16.76
CA ALA A 62 -5.00 -1.45 15.85
C ALA A 62 -3.51 -1.18 15.56
N LYS A 63 -2.65 -1.20 16.59
CA LYS A 63 -1.18 -1.11 16.41
C LYS A 63 -0.62 -2.21 15.52
N LYS A 64 -1.11 -3.45 15.67
CA LYS A 64 -0.69 -4.57 14.81
C LYS A 64 -1.11 -4.34 13.34
N LYS A 65 -2.35 -3.88 13.12
CA LYS A 65 -2.85 -3.56 11.77
C LYS A 65 -2.02 -2.44 11.10
N VAL A 66 -1.69 -1.37 11.83
CA VAL A 66 -0.81 -0.30 11.32
C VAL A 66 0.54 -0.85 10.86
N LYS A 67 1.15 -1.71 11.67
CA LYS A 67 2.42 -2.34 11.32
C LYS A 67 2.30 -3.17 10.02
N GLN A 68 1.29 -4.01 9.92
CA GLN A 68 1.05 -4.84 8.73
C GLN A 68 0.79 -3.98 7.48
N ALA A 69 -0.07 -2.97 7.58
CA ALA A 69 -0.36 -2.08 6.45
C ALA A 69 0.86 -1.26 6.01
N THR A 70 1.76 -0.92 6.95
CA THR A 70 3.03 -0.25 6.63
C THR A 70 3.98 -1.18 5.87
N GLU A 71 4.11 -2.44 6.29
CA GLU A 71 4.91 -3.44 5.58
C GLU A 71 4.38 -3.72 4.16
N GLU A 72 3.05 -3.76 3.98
CA GLU A 72 2.40 -3.88 2.68
C GLU A 72 2.68 -2.67 1.78
N PHE A 73 2.58 -1.45 2.33
CA PHE A 73 2.93 -0.22 1.62
C PHE A 73 4.39 -0.22 1.17
N GLU A 74 5.34 -0.54 2.05
CA GLU A 74 6.77 -0.59 1.70
C GLU A 74 7.05 -1.63 0.61
N THR A 75 6.32 -2.75 0.62
CA THR A 75 6.43 -3.77 -0.43
C THR A 75 5.90 -3.26 -1.77
N ALA A 76 4.74 -2.58 -1.76
CA ALA A 76 4.15 -1.98 -2.95
C ALA A 76 5.03 -0.85 -3.52
N ASP A 77 5.64 -0.03 -2.66
CA ASP A 77 6.56 1.04 -3.04
C ASP A 77 7.81 0.49 -3.72
N LYS A 78 8.45 -0.53 -3.14
CA LYS A 78 9.60 -1.21 -3.76
C LYS A 78 9.26 -1.81 -5.13
N ALA A 79 8.08 -2.42 -5.27
CA ALA A 79 7.61 -2.95 -6.55
C ALA A 79 7.40 -1.83 -7.58
N PHE A 80 6.78 -0.71 -7.17
CA PHE A 80 6.59 0.46 -8.01
C PHE A 80 7.93 1.06 -8.48
N VAL A 81 8.88 1.28 -7.57
CA VAL A 81 10.21 1.81 -7.88
C VAL A 81 10.95 0.89 -8.86
N THR A 82 10.78 -0.43 -8.74
CA THR A 82 11.38 -1.40 -9.67
C THR A 82 10.84 -1.22 -11.08
N VAL A 83 9.52 -1.09 -11.25
CA VAL A 83 8.90 -0.85 -12.56
C VAL A 83 9.25 0.54 -13.11
N TYR A 84 9.29 1.56 -12.26
CA TYR A 84 9.68 2.91 -12.67
C TYR A 84 11.09 2.98 -13.25
N LYS A 85 12.04 2.22 -12.69
CA LYS A 85 13.43 2.13 -13.18
C LYS A 85 13.59 1.32 -14.47
N GLN A 86 12.59 0.56 -14.89
CA GLN A 86 12.58 -0.20 -16.16
C GLN A 86 12.07 0.63 -17.36
N LYS A 87 11.63 1.86 -17.11
CA LYS A 87 11.14 2.80 -18.11
C LYS A 87 12.29 3.62 -18.71
#